data_AF-A0A7W8BMD2-F1
#
_entry.id   AF-A0A7W8BMD2-F1
#
_cell.length_a   1.000
_cell.length_b   1.000
_cell.length_c   1.000
_cell.angle_alpha   90.00
_cell.angle_beta   90.00
_cell.angle_gamma   90.00
#
_symmetry.space_group_name_H-M   'P 1'
#
loop_
_entity.id
_entity.type
_entity.pdbx_description
1 polymer ?
#
loop_
_entity_poly.entity_id
_entity_poly.type
_entity_poly.pdbx_seq_one_letter_code
_entity_poly.pdbx_strand_id
1 'polypeptide(L)'
;MQEVGLRGEAAERKRLAHLEDAQRKRLRWEAAKGQVTTEYAEAYRVRHLEAQHAAWRRAADLVEYVGALRLHAEGLPPGPAREEAEAWIAWAESHVQRLNLLNGSLLLPEIPERRTEDRKPFMHGWRPYGPTC
;
A
#
# COMPACT_ATOMS: atom_id res chain seq x y z
N MET A 1 45.30 -41.27 27.98
CA MET A 1 43.83 -41.23 27.80
C MET A 1 43.20 -39.84 28.08
N GLN A 2 43.97 -38.74 28.13
CA GLN A 2 43.44 -37.43 28.55
C GLN A 2 43.12 -36.46 27.38
N GLU A 3 43.68 -36.69 26.18
CA GLU A 3 43.51 -35.81 25.01
C GLU A 3 42.19 -36.03 24.25
N VAL A 4 41.60 -37.22 24.35
CA VAL A 4 40.33 -37.56 23.66
C VAL A 4 39.14 -36.86 24.34
N GLY A 5 39.16 -36.69 25.66
CA GLY A 5 38.12 -35.96 26.41
C GLY A 5 38.09 -34.47 26.08
N LEU A 6 39.27 -33.82 26.03
CA LEU A 6 39.39 -32.39 25.73
C LEU A 6 38.96 -32.04 24.29
N ARG A 7 39.22 -32.92 23.32
CA ARG A 7 38.74 -32.76 21.93
C ARG A 7 37.22 -32.95 21.82
N GLY A 8 36.65 -33.85 22.63
CA GLY A 8 35.19 -34.04 22.74
C GLY A 8 34.49 -32.80 23.28
N GLU A 9 35.01 -32.21 24.36
CA GLU A 9 34.46 -30.99 24.96
C GLU A 9 34.56 -29.77 24.05
N ALA A 10 35.69 -29.60 23.34
CA ALA A 10 35.86 -28.50 22.39
C ALA A 10 34.90 -28.63 21.18
N ALA A 11 34.70 -29.86 20.68
CA ALA A 11 33.74 -30.13 19.61
C ALA A 11 32.30 -29.86 20.06
N GLU A 12 31.96 -30.23 21.29
CA GLU A 12 30.63 -30.01 21.85
C GLU A 12 30.33 -28.52 22.09
N ARG A 13 31.29 -27.77 22.64
CA ARG A 13 31.18 -26.30 22.75
C ARG A 13 30.97 -25.63 21.39
N LYS A 14 31.67 -26.10 20.35
CA LYS A 14 31.50 -25.58 18.99
C LYS A 14 30.12 -25.90 18.41
N ARG A 15 29.58 -27.08 18.68
CA ARG A 15 28.20 -27.46 18.28
C ARG A 15 27.17 -26.59 18.98
N LEU A 16 27.27 -26.42 20.31
CA LEU A 16 26.36 -25.58 21.07
C LEU A 16 26.38 -24.13 20.56
N ALA A 17 27.57 -23.55 20.37
CA ALA A 17 27.71 -22.19 19.85
C ALA A 17 27.10 -22.03 18.45
N HIS A 18 27.22 -23.05 17.58
CA HIS A 18 26.61 -23.04 16.26
C HIS A 18 25.07 -23.14 16.32
N LEU A 19 24.52 -23.95 17.23
CA LEU A 19 23.08 -24.04 17.46
C LEU A 19 22.50 -22.71 17.98
N GLU A 20 23.19 -22.08 18.94
CA GLU A 20 22.81 -20.78 19.49
C GLU A 20 22.89 -19.65 18.44
N ASP A 21 23.90 -19.65 17.58
CA ASP A 21 24.00 -18.70 16.46
C ASP A 21 22.88 -18.92 15.43
N ALA A 22 22.58 -20.17 15.07
CA ALA A 22 21.49 -20.50 14.17
C ALA A 22 20.12 -20.07 14.72
N GLN A 23 19.86 -20.30 16.02
CA GLN A 23 18.63 -19.84 16.67
C GLN A 23 18.52 -18.31 16.70
N ARG A 24 19.59 -17.60 17.07
CA ARG A 24 19.60 -16.13 17.06
C ARG A 24 19.35 -15.56 15.67
N LYS A 25 19.96 -16.14 14.63
CA LYS A 25 19.74 -15.74 13.24
C LYS A 25 18.29 -15.99 12.80
N ARG A 26 17.71 -17.14 13.18
CA ARG A 26 16.30 -17.46 12.89
C ARG A 26 15.34 -16.47 13.55
N LEU A 27 15.53 -16.16 14.84
CA LEU A 27 14.70 -15.18 15.55
C LEU A 27 14.78 -13.78 14.92
N ARG A 28 15.99 -13.32 14.55
CA ARG A 28 16.17 -12.04 13.87
C ARG A 28 15.46 -12.00 12.51
N TRP A 29 15.50 -13.09 11.76
CA TRP A 29 14.82 -13.19 10.47
C TRP A 29 13.29 -13.25 10.61
N GLU A 30 12.76 -13.99 11.59
CA GLU A 30 11.32 -14.01 11.90
C GLU A 30 10.83 -12.61 12.32
N ALA A 31 11.60 -11.89 13.14
CA ALA A 31 11.30 -10.50 13.51
C ALA A 31 11.32 -9.55 12.30
N ALA A 32 12.33 -9.67 11.42
CA ALA A 32 12.40 -8.88 10.19
C ALA A 32 11.20 -9.17 9.27
N LYS A 33 10.73 -10.43 9.17
CA LYS A 33 9.51 -10.76 8.43
C LYS A 33 8.25 -10.14 9.02
N GLY A 34 8.16 -10.08 10.35
CA GLY A 34 7.07 -9.41 11.05
C GLY A 34 7.05 -7.90 10.75
N GLN A 35 8.22 -7.25 10.83
CA GLN A 35 8.37 -5.82 10.51
C GLN A 35 8.02 -5.50 9.06
N VAL A 36 8.53 -6.29 8.12
CA VAL A 36 8.13 -6.23 6.71
C VAL A 36 6.61 -6.31 6.58
N THR A 37 5.97 -7.20 7.35
CA THR A 37 4.51 -7.38 7.32
C THR A 37 3.78 -6.09 7.70
N THR A 38 4.17 -5.46 8.80
CA THR A 38 3.58 -4.21 9.25
C THR A 38 3.87 -3.05 8.28
N GLU A 39 5.11 -2.91 7.82
CA GLU A 39 5.53 -1.78 6.97
C GLU A 39 4.81 -1.74 5.62
N TYR A 40 4.66 -2.90 4.96
CA TYR A 40 3.92 -2.97 3.71
C TYR A 40 2.43 -2.69 3.91
N ALA A 41 1.84 -3.21 4.99
CA ALA A 41 0.44 -2.95 5.31
C ALA A 41 0.20 -1.45 5.48
N GLU A 42 1.12 -0.77 6.16
CA GLU A 42 1.09 0.68 6.35
C GLU A 42 1.31 1.43 5.03
N ALA A 43 2.34 1.06 4.26
CA ALA A 43 2.60 1.68 2.96
C ALA A 43 1.41 1.54 1.98
N TYR A 44 0.74 0.39 2.00
CA TYR A 44 -0.46 0.16 1.20
C TYR A 44 -1.62 1.06 1.66
N ARG A 45 -1.86 1.16 2.97
CA ARG A 45 -2.90 2.05 3.53
C ARG A 45 -2.64 3.52 3.20
N VAL A 46 -1.39 3.98 3.35
CA VAL A 46 -1.00 5.36 2.99
C VAL A 46 -1.28 5.63 1.52
N ARG A 47 -0.80 4.76 0.61
CA ARG A 47 -1.06 4.91 -0.84
C ARG A 47 -2.55 4.91 -1.16
N HIS A 48 -3.32 4.05 -0.50
CA HIS A 48 -4.77 3.98 -0.69
C HIS A 48 -5.47 5.26 -0.20
N LEU A 49 -5.08 5.78 0.96
CA LEU A 49 -5.60 7.04 1.49
C LEU A 49 -5.25 8.24 0.59
N GLU A 50 -4.01 8.31 0.11
CA GLU A 50 -3.56 9.35 -0.81
C GLU A 50 -4.35 9.30 -2.14
N ALA A 51 -4.59 8.11 -2.68
CA ALA A 51 -5.41 7.93 -3.88
C ALA A 51 -6.87 8.37 -3.66
N GLN A 52 -7.45 8.03 -2.50
CA GLN A 52 -8.79 8.48 -2.13
C GLN A 52 -8.87 10.01 -2.03
N HIS A 53 -7.90 10.62 -1.35
CA HIS A 53 -7.81 12.08 -1.23
C HIS A 53 -7.66 12.76 -2.59
N ALA A 54 -6.79 12.25 -3.47
CA ALA A 54 -6.59 12.82 -4.81
C ALA A 54 -7.87 12.76 -5.67
N ALA A 55 -8.58 11.62 -5.63
CA ALA A 55 -9.85 11.48 -6.33
C ALA A 55 -10.95 12.39 -5.76
N TRP A 56 -11.01 12.53 -4.43
CA TRP A 56 -11.94 13.47 -3.78
C TRP A 56 -11.65 14.92 -4.16
N ARG A 57 -10.38 15.35 -4.11
CA ARG A 57 -9.95 16.69 -4.56
C ARG A 57 -10.36 16.95 -6.00
N ARG A 58 -10.06 16.01 -6.90
CA ARG A 58 -10.45 16.10 -8.32
C ARG A 58 -11.96 16.22 -8.50
N ALA A 59 -12.75 15.45 -7.74
CA ALA A 59 -14.21 15.54 -7.81
C ALA A 59 -14.69 16.92 -7.33
N ALA A 60 -14.14 17.45 -6.23
CA ALA A 60 -14.47 18.78 -5.72
C ALA A 60 -14.15 19.89 -6.73
N ASP A 61 -12.96 19.85 -7.34
CA ASP A 61 -12.55 20.82 -8.36
C ASP A 61 -13.49 20.77 -9.59
N LEU A 62 -13.94 19.56 -9.97
CA LEU A 62 -14.91 19.39 -11.06
C LEU A 62 -16.32 19.88 -10.70
N VAL A 63 -16.76 19.75 -9.44
CA VAL A 63 -18.04 20.33 -8.98
C VAL A 63 -18.02 21.85 -9.20
N GLU A 64 -16.93 22.51 -8.81
CA GLU A 64 -16.77 23.95 -8.97
C GLU A 64 -16.79 24.34 -10.46
N TYR A 65 -16.02 23.63 -11.28
CA TYR A 65 -15.99 23.86 -12.73
C TYR A 65 -17.37 23.68 -13.39
N VAL A 66 -18.09 22.61 -13.07
CA VAL A 66 -19.43 22.36 -13.61
C VAL A 66 -20.43 23.43 -13.13
N GLY A 67 -20.29 23.91 -11.90
CA GLY A 67 -21.03 25.07 -11.41
C GLY A 67 -20.78 26.33 -12.24
N ALA A 68 -19.53 26.61 -12.60
CA ALA A 68 -19.17 27.72 -13.47
C ALA A 68 -19.73 27.56 -14.90
N LEU A 69 -19.70 26.33 -15.45
CA LEU A 69 -20.33 26.04 -16.75
C LEU A 69 -21.84 26.32 -16.73
N ARG A 70 -22.53 25.96 -15.63
CA ARG A 70 -23.96 26.24 -15.49
C ARG A 70 -24.26 27.74 -15.48
N LEU A 71 -23.51 28.51 -14.70
CA LEU A 71 -23.63 29.97 -14.67
C LEU A 71 -23.38 30.60 -16.05
N HIS A 72 -22.43 30.05 -16.82
CA HIS A 72 -22.20 30.50 -18.19
C HIS A 72 -23.38 30.15 -19.12
N ALA A 73 -23.92 28.94 -19.01
CA ALA A 73 -25.04 28.48 -19.83
C ALA A 73 -26.33 29.28 -19.58
N GLU A 74 -26.55 29.77 -18.36
CA GLU A 74 -27.66 30.66 -18.02
C GLU A 74 -27.66 31.97 -18.84
N GLY A 75 -26.47 32.43 -19.27
CA GLY A 75 -26.32 33.61 -20.13
C GLY A 75 -26.50 33.34 -21.62
N LEU A 76 -26.63 32.08 -22.06
CA LEU A 76 -26.80 31.75 -23.47
C LEU A 76 -28.24 32.06 -23.93
N PRO A 77 -28.41 32.62 -25.14
CA PRO A 77 -29.74 32.78 -25.72
C PRO A 77 -30.39 31.40 -25.95
N PRO A 78 -31.73 31.31 -25.92
CA PRO A 78 -32.42 30.09 -26.30
C PRO A 78 -32.01 29.63 -27.71
N GLY A 79 -31.70 28.35 -27.86
CA GLY A 79 -31.33 27.76 -29.13
C GLY A 79 -30.38 26.56 -28.98
N PRO A 80 -29.94 25.98 -30.11
CA PRO A 80 -29.19 24.71 -30.10
C PRO A 80 -27.93 24.75 -29.24
N ALA A 81 -27.20 25.87 -29.23
CA ALA A 81 -25.99 26.02 -28.41
C ALA A 81 -26.26 25.91 -26.90
N ARG A 82 -27.41 26.43 -26.43
CA ARG A 82 -27.81 26.31 -25.04
C ARG A 82 -28.23 24.89 -24.70
N GLU A 83 -28.97 24.23 -25.59
CA GLU A 83 -29.40 22.83 -25.41
C GLU A 83 -28.19 21.87 -25.35
N GLU A 84 -27.20 22.06 -26.23
CA GLU A 84 -25.95 21.28 -26.20
C GLU A 84 -25.16 21.50 -24.91
N ALA A 85 -25.07 22.75 -24.44
CA ALA A 85 -24.41 23.08 -23.18
C ALA A 85 -25.11 22.42 -21.98
N GLU A 86 -26.44 22.49 -21.91
CA GLU A 86 -27.24 21.86 -20.86
C GLU A 86 -27.08 20.33 -20.87
N ALA A 87 -27.05 19.69 -22.04
CA ALA A 87 -26.82 18.25 -22.17
C ALA A 87 -25.41 17.84 -21.69
N TRP A 88 -24.38 18.62 -22.04
CA TRP A 88 -23.02 18.40 -21.58
C TRP A 88 -22.90 18.55 -20.05
N ILE A 89 -23.51 19.60 -19.49
CA ILE A 89 -23.53 19.85 -18.04
C ILE A 89 -24.20 18.68 -17.31
N ALA A 90 -25.36 18.20 -17.79
CA ALA A 90 -26.05 17.06 -17.19
C ALA A 90 -25.19 15.78 -17.18
N TRP A 91 -24.49 15.50 -18.28
CA TRP A 91 -23.54 14.39 -18.34
C TRP A 91 -22.38 14.59 -17.35
N ALA A 92 -21.82 15.81 -17.27
CA ALA A 92 -20.69 16.13 -16.41
C ALA A 92 -21.06 16.02 -14.93
N GLU A 93 -22.24 16.50 -14.52
CA GLU A 93 -22.77 16.34 -13.16
C GLU A 93 -22.88 14.86 -12.78
N SER A 94 -23.43 14.03 -13.67
CA SER A 94 -23.53 12.58 -13.48
C SER A 94 -22.14 11.93 -13.36
N HIS A 95 -21.16 12.38 -14.15
CA HIS A 95 -19.78 11.90 -14.07
C HIS A 95 -19.12 12.25 -12.74
N VAL A 96 -19.27 13.49 -12.27
CA VAL A 96 -18.70 13.96 -10.99
C VAL A 96 -19.30 13.22 -9.80
N GLN A 97 -20.60 12.94 -9.81
CA GLN A 97 -21.26 12.12 -8.78
C GLN A 97 -20.66 10.72 -8.65
N ARG A 98 -20.28 10.08 -9.79
CA ARG A 98 -19.62 8.77 -9.79
C ARG A 98 -18.16 8.82 -9.34
N LEU A 99 -17.47 9.94 -9.53
CA LEU A 99 -16.09 10.14 -9.10
C LEU A 99 -15.97 10.38 -7.59
N ASN A 100 -17.02 10.87 -6.93
CA ASN A 100 -16.97 11.13 -5.50
C ASN A 100 -16.88 9.83 -4.69
N LEU A 101 -15.66 9.46 -4.29
CA LEU A 101 -15.36 8.24 -3.54
C LEU A 101 -15.97 8.22 -2.13
N LEU A 102 -16.43 9.35 -1.59
CA LEU A 102 -17.19 9.37 -0.32
C LEU A 102 -18.55 8.68 -0.43
N ASN A 103 -19.03 8.43 -1.65
CA ASN A 103 -20.22 7.60 -1.90
C ASN A 103 -19.90 6.09 -1.85
N GLY A 104 -18.62 5.72 -1.74
CA GLY A 104 -18.13 4.35 -1.60
C GLY A 104 -17.96 3.92 -0.14
N SER A 105 -17.48 2.69 0.05
CA SER A 105 -17.28 2.13 1.39
C SER A 105 -16.07 2.77 2.10
N LEU A 106 -16.29 3.41 3.25
CA LEU A 106 -15.26 4.00 4.12
C LEU A 106 -14.49 2.94 4.95
N LEU A 107 -14.51 1.68 4.52
CA LEU A 107 -13.88 0.58 5.25
C LEU A 107 -12.36 0.60 5.06
N LEU A 108 -11.65 0.00 6.02
CA LEU A 108 -10.22 -0.22 5.91
C LEU A 108 -9.94 -1.04 4.63
N PRO A 109 -9.01 -0.62 3.76
CA PRO A 109 -8.76 -1.35 2.52
C PRO A 109 -8.22 -2.75 2.85
N GLU A 110 -8.79 -3.76 2.21
CA GLU A 110 -8.28 -5.12 2.29
C GLU A 110 -6.86 -5.13 1.72
N ILE A 111 -5.90 -5.57 2.53
CA ILE A 111 -4.50 -5.62 2.14
C ILE A 111 -4.32 -6.88 1.30
N PRO A 112 -3.98 -6.77 -0.01
CA PRO A 112 -3.83 -7.93 -0.85
C PRO A 112 -2.69 -8.82 -0.33
N GLU A 113 -2.85 -10.13 -0.49
CA GLU A 113 -1.83 -11.11 -0.12
C GLU A 113 -0.54 -10.81 -0.90
N ARG A 114 0.58 -10.75 -0.17
CA ARG A 114 1.84 -10.26 -0.71
C ARG A 114 2.53 -11.27 -1.60
N ARG A 115 2.94 -10.85 -2.80
CA ARG A 115 3.89 -11.63 -3.59
C ARG A 115 5.29 -11.54 -2.98
N THR A 116 6.08 -12.59 -3.12
CA THR A 116 7.43 -12.68 -2.53
C THR A 116 8.38 -11.56 -2.99
N GLU A 117 8.13 -10.99 -4.18
CA GLU A 117 8.89 -9.91 -4.80
C GLU A 117 8.68 -8.56 -4.11
N ASP A 118 7.47 -8.28 -3.63
CA ASP A 118 7.10 -7.02 -2.95
C ASP A 118 7.73 -6.87 -1.57
N ARG A 119 8.33 -7.95 -1.05
CA ARG A 119 8.98 -7.98 0.25
C ARG A 119 10.43 -7.47 0.21
N LYS A 120 11.06 -7.42 -0.97
CA LYS A 120 12.48 -7.07 -1.15
C LYS A 120 12.89 -5.69 -0.58
N PRO A 121 12.10 -4.62 -0.75
CA PRO A 121 12.48 -3.29 -0.24
C PRO A 121 12.56 -3.21 1.29
N PHE A 122 11.79 -4.05 1.99
CA PHE A 122 11.62 -4.00 3.45
C PHE A 122 12.52 -5.00 4.17
N MET A 123 13.31 -5.81 3.47
CA MET A 123 14.10 -6.86 4.11
C MET A 123 15.40 -6.36 4.75
N HIS A 124 15.75 -5.07 4.65
CA HIS A 124 16.93 -4.48 5.31
C HIS A 124 18.21 -5.33 5.21
N GLY A 125 18.47 -5.94 4.04
CA GLY A 125 19.63 -6.81 3.80
C GLY A 125 19.40 -8.32 3.95
N TRP A 126 18.21 -8.77 4.37
CA TRP A 126 17.83 -10.19 4.49
C TRP A 126 17.19 -10.75 3.21
N ARG A 127 17.25 -12.07 3.01
CA ARG A 127 16.56 -12.76 1.90
C ARG A 127 15.19 -13.31 2.32
N PRO A 128 14.21 -13.40 1.38
CA PRO A 128 12.85 -13.87 1.69
C PRO A 128 12.74 -15.30 2.21
N TYR A 129 13.73 -16.12 1.85
CA TYR A 129 13.68 -17.58 1.94
C TYR A 129 14.45 -18.15 3.15
N GLY A 130 15.29 -17.37 3.83
CA GLY A 130 15.97 -17.85 5.04
C GLY A 130 16.96 -16.87 5.67
N PRO A 131 17.37 -17.12 6.93
CA PRO A 131 18.43 -16.37 7.62
C PRO A 131 19.84 -16.67 7.10
N THR A 132 20.00 -17.70 6.28
CA THR A 132 21.27 -18.11 5.67
C THR A 132 20.99 -18.63 4.27
N CYS A 133 21.08 -17.72 3.29
CA CYS A 133 21.36 -17.87 1.85
C CYS A 133 20.95 -16.58 1.13
#